data_AF-A0A077D239-F1
#
_entry.id   AF-A0A077D239-F1
#
_cell.length_a   1.000
_cell.length_b   1.000
_cell.length_c   1.000
_cell.angle_alpha   90.00
_cell.angle_beta   90.00
_cell.angle_gamma   90.00
#
_symmetry.space_group_name_H-M   'P 1'
#
loop_
_entity.id
_entity.type
_entity.pdbx_description
1 polymer ?
#
loop_
_entity_poly.entity_id
_entity_poly.type
_entity_poly.pdbx_seq_one_letter_code
_entity_poly.pdbx_strand_id
1 'polypeptide(L)'
;LQEVIKRLALARFDVAFHLRHNGKTIFALHEAQDELARARRVGAVCGQAFLEQALPIEVERNGLHLWGWVGLPTFSRSQPDLQYFYVNGRMVRDKLVAHAVRQAYRDVLYNGRHPTFVLFFEVDPAVVDVNVHPTKHEVRFRDSRMV
;
A
#
# COMPACT_ATOMS: atom_id res chain seq x y z
N LEU A 1 -16.24 5.44 -6.46
CA LEU A 1 -15.91 6.55 -5.53
C LEU A 1 -15.23 6.07 -4.25
N GLN A 2 -15.84 5.15 -3.48
CA GLN A 2 -15.28 4.67 -2.21
C GLN A 2 -13.82 4.18 -2.32
N GLU A 3 -13.51 3.38 -3.34
CA GLU A 3 -12.15 2.89 -3.61
C GLU A 3 -11.14 4.02 -3.88
N VAL A 4 -11.56 5.10 -4.55
CA VAL A 4 -10.69 6.27 -4.78
C VAL A 4 -10.37 6.96 -3.45
N ILE A 5 -11.36 7.11 -2.57
CA ILE A 5 -11.16 7.68 -1.23
C ILE A 5 -10.23 6.82 -0.39
N LYS A 6 -10.37 5.48 -0.41
CA LYS A 6 -9.44 4.59 0.29
C LYS A 6 -7.99 4.85 -0.13
N ARG A 7 -7.74 4.93 -1.45
CA ARG A 7 -6.40 5.13 -2.00
C ARG A 7 -5.79 6.47 -1.59
N LEU A 8 -6.59 7.54 -1.63
CA LEU A 8 -6.16 8.88 -1.22
C LEU A 8 -5.92 8.96 0.29
N ALA A 9 -6.78 8.34 1.09
CA ALA A 9 -6.67 8.34 2.54
C ALA A 9 -5.40 7.64 3.04
N LEU A 10 -4.97 6.58 2.34
CA LEU A 10 -3.71 5.89 2.61
C LEU A 10 -2.50 6.65 2.03
N ALA A 11 -2.66 7.39 0.93
CA ALA A 11 -1.57 8.21 0.37
C ALA A 11 -1.21 9.42 1.23
N ARG A 12 -2.19 9.98 1.96
CA ARG A 12 -2.06 11.24 2.72
C ARG A 12 -2.63 11.09 4.12
N PHE A 13 -1.80 10.64 5.05
CA PHE A 13 -2.15 10.52 6.46
C PHE A 13 -2.39 11.88 7.13
N ASP A 14 -1.78 12.93 6.61
CA ASP A 14 -1.90 14.33 7.05
C ASP A 14 -3.21 15.01 6.66
N VAL A 15 -4.09 14.34 5.90
CA VAL A 15 -5.36 14.91 5.43
C VAL A 15 -6.53 14.10 5.98
N ALA A 16 -7.53 14.75 6.57
CA ALA A 16 -8.78 14.09 6.99
C ALA A 16 -9.71 13.79 5.80
N PHE A 17 -10.43 12.66 5.86
CA PHE A 17 -11.38 12.26 4.82
C PHE A 17 -12.75 11.92 5.42
N HIS A 18 -13.80 12.54 4.87
CA HIS A 18 -15.19 12.23 5.20
C HIS A 18 -15.95 11.83 3.93
N LEU A 19 -16.51 10.62 3.92
CA LEU A 19 -17.34 10.12 2.82
C LEU A 19 -18.72 9.76 3.35
N ARG A 20 -19.76 10.37 2.77
CA ARG A 20 -21.17 10.10 3.06
C ARG A 20 -21.89 9.68 1.80
N HIS A 21 -22.87 8.79 1.94
CA HIS A 21 -23.75 8.37 0.86
C HIS A 21 -25.17 8.17 1.41
N ASN A 22 -26.15 8.81 0.80
CA ASN A 22 -27.56 8.75 1.21
C ASN A 22 -27.76 8.99 2.71
N GLY A 23 -27.12 10.05 3.23
CA GLY A 23 -27.18 10.43 4.64
C GLY A 23 -26.30 9.62 5.59
N LYS A 24 -25.88 8.40 5.19
CA LYS A 24 -25.03 7.51 6.01
C LYS A 24 -23.54 7.81 5.83
N THR A 25 -22.80 7.83 6.93
CA THR A 25 -21.34 7.92 6.91
C THR A 25 -20.74 6.59 6.49
N ILE A 26 -19.92 6.62 5.43
CA ILE A 26 -19.12 5.47 4.97
C ILE A 26 -17.73 5.53 5.60
N PHE A 27 -17.09 6.71 5.55
CA PHE A 27 -15.77 6.95 6.15
C PHE A 27 -15.75 8.25 6.94
N ALA A 28 -15.10 8.21 8.09
CA ALA A 28 -14.67 9.38 8.86
C ALA A 28 -13.25 9.09 9.37
N LEU A 29 -12.27 9.52 8.58
CA LEU A 29 -10.85 9.24 8.79
C LEU A 29 -10.16 10.53 9.24
N HIS A 30 -9.77 10.59 10.50
CA HIS A 30 -9.03 11.72 11.07
C HIS A 30 -7.57 11.68 10.64
N GLU A 31 -6.93 12.85 10.56
CA GLU A 31 -5.48 13.00 10.36
C GLU A 31 -4.69 12.06 11.29
N ALA A 32 -3.59 11.53 10.78
CA ALA A 32 -2.80 10.49 11.39
C ALA A 32 -1.32 10.89 11.37
N GLN A 33 -0.92 11.69 12.35
CA GLN A 33 0.40 12.29 12.39
C GLN A 33 1.46 11.32 12.94
N ASP A 34 1.11 10.57 13.99
CA ASP A 34 1.95 9.56 14.61
C ASP A 34 1.71 8.13 14.05
N GLU A 35 2.61 7.22 14.35
CA GLU A 35 2.59 5.83 13.88
C GLU A 35 1.32 5.08 14.31
N LEU A 36 0.89 5.25 15.57
CA LEU A 36 -0.32 4.61 16.09
C LEU A 36 -1.58 5.10 15.37
N ALA A 37 -1.65 6.39 15.05
CA ALA A 37 -2.73 6.98 14.28
C ALA A 37 -2.72 6.50 12.82
N ARG A 38 -1.53 6.32 12.22
CA ARG A 38 -1.40 5.73 10.88
C ARG A 38 -1.91 4.30 10.85
N ALA A 39 -1.48 3.46 11.80
CA ALA A 39 -1.96 2.09 11.96
C ALA A 39 -3.49 2.05 12.12
N ARG A 40 -4.06 2.90 13.00
CA ARG A 40 -5.53 3.03 13.16
C ARG A 40 -6.23 3.40 11.86
N ARG A 41 -5.67 4.34 11.08
CA ARG A 41 -6.22 4.71 9.77
C ARG A 41 -6.16 3.54 8.79
N VAL A 42 -5.06 2.80 8.75
CA VAL A 42 -4.95 1.59 7.92
C VAL A 42 -6.02 0.57 8.30
N GLY A 43 -6.22 0.30 9.58
CA GLY A 43 -7.30 -0.58 10.06
C GLY A 43 -8.70 -0.07 9.67
N ALA A 44 -8.94 1.25 9.72
CA ALA A 44 -10.21 1.82 9.30
C ALA A 44 -10.47 1.72 7.78
N VAL A 45 -9.42 1.76 6.96
CA VAL A 45 -9.52 1.71 5.49
C VAL A 45 -9.55 0.28 4.95
N CYS A 46 -8.68 -0.57 5.48
CA CYS A 46 -8.43 -1.94 5.04
C CYS A 46 -9.20 -3.00 5.86
N GLY A 47 -9.79 -2.60 6.99
CA GLY A 47 -10.47 -3.48 7.94
C GLY A 47 -9.59 -3.84 9.13
N GLN A 48 -10.17 -3.93 10.32
CA GLN A 48 -9.43 -4.25 11.55
C GLN A 48 -8.74 -5.61 11.48
N ALA A 49 -9.40 -6.59 10.88
CA ALA A 49 -8.82 -7.92 10.66
C ALA A 49 -7.53 -7.90 9.84
N PHE A 50 -7.36 -6.95 8.90
CA PHE A 50 -6.08 -6.79 8.21
C PHE A 50 -5.00 -6.30 9.16
N LEU A 51 -5.29 -5.25 9.94
CA LEU A 51 -4.32 -4.67 10.86
C LEU A 51 -3.87 -5.68 11.94
N GLU A 52 -4.81 -6.46 12.48
CA GLU A 52 -4.54 -7.53 13.45
C GLU A 52 -3.71 -8.69 12.85
N GLN A 53 -3.81 -8.90 11.54
CA GLN A 53 -3.12 -9.97 10.82
C GLN A 53 -1.99 -9.43 9.95
N ALA A 54 -1.51 -8.22 10.22
CA ALA A 54 -0.42 -7.61 9.48
C ALA A 54 0.80 -7.40 10.36
N LEU A 55 1.97 -7.57 9.75
CA LEU A 55 3.26 -7.24 10.32
C LEU A 55 3.69 -5.87 9.80
N PRO A 56 4.03 -4.92 10.69
CA PRO A 56 4.69 -3.70 10.25
C PRO A 56 6.08 -4.05 9.71
N ILE A 57 6.49 -3.36 8.65
CA ILE A 57 7.84 -3.44 8.09
C ILE A 57 8.42 -2.04 7.92
N GLU A 58 9.71 -1.94 8.10
CA GLU A 58 10.50 -0.74 7.85
C GLU A 58 11.91 -1.19 7.45
N VAL A 59 12.34 -0.82 6.25
CA VAL A 59 13.63 -1.21 5.68
C VAL A 59 14.21 -0.02 4.93
N GLU A 60 15.42 0.37 5.29
CA GLU A 60 16.17 1.42 4.60
C GLU A 60 17.49 0.87 4.05
N ARG A 61 17.75 1.08 2.76
CA ARG A 61 18.99 0.65 2.07
C ARG A 61 19.32 1.58 0.91
N ASN A 62 20.57 2.03 0.81
CA ASN A 62 21.08 2.83 -0.32
C ASN A 62 20.21 4.06 -0.66
N GLY A 63 19.65 4.73 0.34
CA GLY A 63 18.74 5.88 0.14
C GLY A 63 17.34 5.50 -0.36
N LEU A 64 17.00 4.21 -0.34
CA LEU A 64 15.66 3.68 -0.55
C LEU A 64 15.04 3.37 0.81
N HIS A 65 13.78 3.74 1.01
CA HIS A 65 13.06 3.48 2.24
C HIS A 65 11.72 2.80 1.91
N LEU A 66 11.53 1.57 2.40
CA LEU A 66 10.30 0.80 2.25
C LEU A 66 9.69 0.59 3.64
N TRP A 67 8.45 1.04 3.81
CA TRP A 67 7.73 0.87 5.07
C TRP A 67 6.25 0.55 4.86
N GLY A 68 5.58 0.10 5.91
CA GLY A 68 4.13 -0.13 5.91
C GLY A 68 3.76 -1.45 6.57
N TRP A 69 2.76 -2.14 6.02
CA TRP A 69 2.16 -3.34 6.59
C TRP A 69 2.02 -4.43 5.55
N VAL A 70 2.42 -5.66 5.92
CA VAL A 70 2.23 -6.86 5.10
C VAL A 70 1.42 -7.89 5.88
N GLY A 71 0.38 -8.45 5.27
CA GLY A 71 -0.45 -9.45 5.91
C GLY A 71 0.29 -10.77 6.09
N LEU A 72 0.03 -11.47 7.19
CA LEU A 72 0.49 -12.83 7.40
C LEU A 72 0.03 -13.73 6.24
N PRO A 73 0.78 -14.78 5.87
CA PRO A 73 0.40 -15.68 4.78
C PRO A 73 -1.00 -16.32 4.97
N THR A 74 -1.40 -16.53 6.22
CA THR A 74 -2.73 -16.99 6.62
C THR A 74 -3.84 -15.98 6.33
N PHE A 75 -3.53 -14.69 6.33
CA PHE A 75 -4.43 -13.60 5.93
C PHE A 75 -4.24 -13.22 4.46
N SER A 76 -4.48 -14.20 3.59
CA SER A 76 -4.46 -14.02 2.14
C SER A 76 -5.87 -13.75 1.59
N ARG A 77 -5.96 -13.32 0.34
CA ARG A 77 -7.24 -13.04 -0.36
C ARG A 77 -7.40 -13.91 -1.60
N SER A 78 -8.64 -14.11 -2.03
CA SER A 78 -8.95 -14.76 -3.32
C SER A 78 -8.79 -13.82 -4.51
N GLN A 79 -8.66 -12.51 -4.27
CA GLN A 79 -8.51 -11.46 -5.27
C GLN A 79 -7.44 -10.46 -4.77
N PRO A 80 -6.77 -9.70 -5.66
CA PRO A 80 -5.78 -8.69 -5.28
C PRO A 80 -6.46 -7.37 -4.82
N ASP A 81 -7.44 -7.46 -3.93
CA ASP A 81 -8.28 -6.33 -3.50
C ASP A 81 -7.72 -5.54 -2.31
N LEU A 82 -6.68 -6.07 -1.65
CA LEU A 82 -5.99 -5.44 -0.52
C LEU A 82 -4.49 -5.33 -0.82
N GLN A 83 -4.16 -4.73 -1.95
CA GLN A 83 -2.80 -4.51 -2.42
C GLN A 83 -2.63 -3.03 -2.75
N TYR A 84 -2.07 -2.28 -1.81
CA TYR A 84 -1.81 -0.85 -1.95
C TYR A 84 -0.31 -0.63 -1.90
N PHE A 85 0.24 -0.05 -2.97
CA PHE A 85 1.64 0.31 -3.06
C PHE A 85 1.75 1.78 -3.48
N TYR A 86 2.61 2.51 -2.78
CA TYR A 86 2.82 3.94 -3.00
C TYR A 86 4.29 4.20 -3.26
N VAL A 87 4.59 5.03 -4.26
CA VAL A 87 5.95 5.55 -4.50
C VAL A 87 5.89 7.06 -4.33
N ASN A 88 6.64 7.60 -3.35
CA ASN A 88 6.66 9.03 -3.03
C ASN A 88 5.23 9.62 -2.91
N GLY A 89 4.34 8.91 -2.20
CA GLY A 89 2.95 9.31 -1.99
C GLY A 89 2.00 9.10 -3.18
N ARG A 90 2.46 8.58 -4.33
CA ARG A 90 1.59 8.26 -5.47
C ARG A 90 1.26 6.79 -5.49
N MET A 91 -0.03 6.45 -5.64
CA MET A 91 -0.42 5.04 -5.79
C MET A 91 0.10 4.50 -7.12
N VAL A 92 0.75 3.34 -7.07
CA VAL A 92 1.26 2.63 -8.24
C VAL A 92 0.63 1.24 -8.28
N ARG A 93 0.27 0.80 -9.49
CA ARG A 93 -0.25 -0.55 -9.74
C ARG A 93 0.68 -1.26 -10.71
N ASP A 94 1.83 -1.67 -10.18
CA ASP A 94 2.87 -2.32 -10.96
C ASP A 94 2.83 -3.85 -10.77
N LYS A 95 2.87 -4.59 -11.87
CA LYS A 95 2.95 -6.06 -11.84
C LYS A 95 4.25 -6.55 -11.22
N LEU A 96 5.34 -5.80 -11.37
CA LEU A 96 6.65 -6.13 -10.82
C LEU A 96 6.60 -6.14 -9.29
N VAL A 97 6.01 -5.11 -8.68
CA VAL A 97 5.83 -5.04 -7.22
C VAL A 97 4.96 -6.19 -6.72
N ALA A 98 3.81 -6.42 -7.38
CA ALA A 98 2.93 -7.52 -7.00
C ALA A 98 3.60 -8.90 -7.16
N HIS A 99 4.49 -9.04 -8.14
CA HIS A 99 5.28 -10.25 -8.33
C HIS A 99 6.36 -10.40 -7.25
N ALA A 100 7.13 -9.35 -6.95
CA ALA A 100 8.16 -9.35 -5.92
C ALA A 100 7.58 -9.71 -4.54
N VAL A 101 6.45 -9.10 -4.15
CA VAL A 101 5.77 -9.44 -2.90
C VAL A 101 5.27 -10.89 -2.94
N ARG A 102 4.67 -11.35 -4.04
CA ARG A 102 4.25 -12.75 -4.15
C ARG A 102 5.43 -13.72 -4.05
N GLN A 103 6.57 -13.38 -4.63
CA GLN A 103 7.79 -14.17 -4.57
C GLN A 103 8.35 -14.26 -3.14
N ALA A 104 8.29 -13.17 -2.36
CA ALA A 104 8.66 -13.21 -0.94
C ALA A 104 7.78 -14.17 -0.11
N TYR A 105 6.56 -14.45 -0.60
CA TYR A 105 5.59 -15.33 0.03
C TYR A 105 5.55 -16.75 -0.58
N ARG A 106 6.42 -17.06 -1.55
CA ARG A 106 6.31 -18.25 -2.40
C ARG A 106 6.23 -19.58 -1.64
N ASP A 107 6.92 -19.70 -0.50
CA ASP A 107 7.03 -20.95 0.24
C ASP A 107 5.90 -21.10 1.28
N VAL A 108 5.09 -20.05 1.49
CA VAL A 108 4.08 -19.97 2.56
C VAL A 108 2.68 -19.59 2.06
N LEU A 109 2.54 -19.17 0.80
CA LEU A 109 1.27 -18.76 0.21
C LEU A 109 0.69 -19.86 -0.67
N TYR A 110 -0.55 -20.23 -0.37
CA TYR A 110 -1.27 -21.24 -1.14
C TYR A 110 -1.54 -20.78 -2.58
N ASN A 111 -1.59 -21.73 -3.52
CA ASN A 111 -1.83 -21.46 -4.93
C ASN A 111 -3.16 -20.71 -5.15
N GLY A 112 -3.14 -19.72 -6.05
CA GLY A 112 -4.32 -18.91 -6.36
C GLY A 112 -4.70 -17.88 -5.27
N ARG A 113 -3.89 -17.75 -4.21
CA ARG A 113 -4.07 -16.72 -3.19
C ARG A 113 -3.22 -15.49 -3.47
N HIS A 114 -3.68 -14.37 -2.92
CA HIS A 114 -3.04 -13.06 -3.04
C HIS A 114 -2.55 -12.59 -1.67
N PRO A 115 -1.29 -12.15 -1.54
CA PRO A 115 -0.83 -11.50 -0.32
C PRO A 115 -1.56 -10.16 -0.15
N THR A 116 -1.71 -9.72 1.09
CA THR A 116 -2.31 -8.43 1.43
C THR A 116 -1.22 -7.49 1.92
N PHE A 117 -1.28 -6.22 1.52
CA PHE A 117 -0.27 -5.26 1.92
C PHE A 117 -0.70 -3.81 1.70
N VAL A 118 -0.13 -2.92 2.50
CA VAL A 118 -0.15 -1.46 2.36
C VAL A 118 1.28 -0.99 2.53
N LEU A 119 1.95 -0.66 1.42
CA LEU A 119 3.38 -0.39 1.38
C LEU A 119 3.68 0.96 0.77
N PHE A 120 4.68 1.62 1.34
CA PHE A 120 5.15 2.95 0.98
C PHE A 120 6.64 2.84 0.66
N PHE A 121 6.99 3.25 -0.55
CA PHE A 121 8.35 3.29 -1.03
C PHE A 121 8.76 4.74 -1.27
N GLU A 122 9.80 5.15 -0.59
CA GLU A 122 10.39 6.48 -0.63
C GLU A 122 11.78 6.37 -1.25
N VAL A 123 12.03 7.26 -2.21
CA VAL A 123 13.22 7.24 -3.05
C VAL A 123 13.43 8.60 -3.66
N ASP A 124 14.68 8.98 -3.90
CA ASP A 124 15.02 10.24 -4.58
C ASP A 124 14.26 10.33 -5.94
N PRO A 125 13.43 11.36 -6.16
CA PRO A 125 12.74 11.57 -7.43
C PRO A 125 13.70 11.64 -8.64
N ALA A 126 14.97 12.01 -8.45
CA ALA A 126 15.97 12.02 -9.51
C ALA A 126 16.37 10.62 -10.00
N VAL A 127 16.15 9.57 -9.19
CA VAL A 127 16.50 8.18 -9.53
C VAL A 127 15.29 7.33 -9.94
N VAL A 128 14.07 7.87 -9.85
CA VAL A 128 12.83 7.19 -10.26
C VAL A 128 12.05 8.00 -11.30
N ASP A 129 11.88 7.42 -12.49
CA ASP A 129 10.98 7.96 -13.51
C ASP A 129 9.59 7.32 -13.38
N VAL A 130 8.64 8.11 -12.86
CA VAL A 130 7.23 7.73 -12.71
C VAL A 130 6.41 8.01 -14.00
N ASN A 131 7.02 8.56 -15.06
CA ASN A 131 6.34 9.11 -16.24
C ASN A 131 6.41 8.23 -17.51
N VAL A 132 6.65 6.92 -17.40
CA VAL A 132 7.00 6.10 -18.58
C VAL A 132 5.79 5.69 -19.48
N HIS A 133 4.54 5.97 -19.10
CA HIS A 133 3.37 5.69 -19.96
C HIS A 133 2.20 6.67 -19.72
N PRO A 134 1.33 6.98 -20.71
CA PRO A 134 0.28 8.02 -20.60
C PRO A 134 -0.72 7.86 -19.45
N THR A 135 -0.83 6.66 -18.86
CA THR A 135 -1.72 6.36 -17.72
C THR A 135 -1.01 6.31 -16.36
N LYS A 136 0.30 6.55 -16.28
CA LYS A 136 1.11 6.64 -15.04
C LYS A 136 1.01 5.44 -14.10
N HIS A 137 0.83 4.23 -14.64
CA HIS A 137 0.63 3.01 -13.85
C HIS A 137 1.87 2.14 -13.63
N GLU A 138 3.02 2.49 -14.21
CA GLU A 138 4.25 1.69 -14.14
C GLU A 138 5.44 2.57 -13.70
N VAL A 139 6.29 2.03 -12.82
CA VAL A 139 7.50 2.72 -12.33
C VAL A 139 8.72 1.99 -12.88
N ARG A 140 9.58 2.70 -13.61
CA ARG A 140 10.89 2.15 -13.98
C ARG A 140 11.95 2.63 -13.00
N PHE A 141 12.44 1.70 -12.19
CA PHE A 141 13.64 1.91 -11.40
C PHE A 141 14.85 1.83 -12.33
N ARG A 142 15.75 2.82 -12.24
CA ARG A 142 16.98 2.88 -13.07
C ARG A 142 17.87 1.66 -12.90
N ASP A 143 17.77 0.95 -11.77
CA ASP A 143 18.51 -0.27 -11.51
C ASP A 143 17.58 -1.38 -11.00
N SER A 144 17.01 -2.16 -11.92
CA SER A 144 15.99 -3.18 -11.61
C SER A 144 16.51 -4.36 -10.78
N ARG A 145 17.83 -4.46 -10.54
CA ARG A 145 18.45 -5.50 -9.70
C ARG A 145 18.70 -5.05 -8.26
N MET A 146 18.61 -3.74 -7.97
CA MET A 146 18.78 -3.20 -6.61
C MET A 146 17.47 -3.07 -5.82
N VAL A 147 16.32 -3.32 -6.46
CA VAL A 147 14.97 -3.18 -5.90
C VAL A 147 14.31 -4.55 -5.76
#